data_AF-A0A8T3WP34-F1
#
_entry.id   AF-A0A8T3WP34-F1
#
_cell.length_a   1.000
_cell.length_b   1.000
_cell.length_c   1.000
_cell.angle_alpha   90.00
_cell.angle_beta   90.00
_cell.angle_gamma   90.00
#
_symmetry.space_group_name_H-M   'P 1'
#
loop_
_entity.id
_entity.type
_entity.pdbx_description
1 polymer ?
#
loop_
_entity_poly.entity_id
_entity_poly.type
_entity_poly.pdbx_seq_one_letter_code
_entity_poly.pdbx_strand_id
1 'polypeptide(L)'
;MITDYTLLFIDDYSKPEELERLIIPHRWQRAYSRGILETIEHRVGRDDLVFLDLETGDNMKDDPKEISSRVSKERFYVSVKDPADRKKAGRRAKKWNASGYRTRPIEHKDVVKILENISSE
;
A
#
# COMPACT_ATOMS: atom_id res chain seq x y z
N MET A 1 -13.24 13.85 -11.46
CA MET A 1 -12.54 14.15 -10.19
C MET A 1 -12.80 12.97 -9.27
N ILE A 2 -11.75 12.23 -8.92
CA ILE A 2 -11.87 11.07 -8.02
C ILE A 2 -12.03 11.61 -6.60
N THR A 3 -13.18 11.35 -5.97
CA THR A 3 -13.52 11.85 -4.63
C THR A 3 -13.75 10.73 -3.60
N ASP A 4 -13.92 9.50 -4.05
CA ASP A 4 -14.07 8.31 -3.21
C ASP A 4 -13.10 7.22 -3.68
N TYR A 5 -12.44 6.58 -2.73
CA TYR A 5 -11.55 5.44 -2.94
C TYR A 5 -11.29 4.74 -1.61
N THR A 6 -10.78 3.52 -1.72
CA THR A 6 -10.49 2.59 -0.63
C THR A 6 -9.02 2.23 -0.61
N LEU A 7 -8.41 2.27 0.59
CA LEU A 7 -7.00 1.96 0.79
C LEU A 7 -6.83 0.77 1.74
N LEU A 8 -6.01 -0.21 1.35
CA LEU A 8 -5.54 -1.25 2.26
C LEU A 8 -4.11 -0.97 2.71
N PHE A 9 -3.92 -0.79 4.01
CA PHE A 9 -2.60 -0.72 4.64
C PHE A 9 -2.24 -2.06 5.27
N ILE A 10 -1.22 -2.72 4.74
CA ILE A 10 -0.61 -3.92 5.34
C ILE A 10 0.52 -3.43 6.24
N ASP A 11 0.27 -3.42 7.55
CA ASP A 11 1.17 -2.80 8.54
C ASP A 11 1.07 -3.49 9.90
N ASP A 12 2.15 -4.16 10.31
CA ASP A 12 2.24 -4.86 11.59
C ASP A 12 2.65 -3.95 12.74
N TYR A 13 3.29 -2.82 12.46
CA TYR A 13 4.10 -2.10 13.46
C TYR A 13 3.61 -0.69 13.78
N SER A 14 2.87 -0.02 12.89
CA SER A 14 2.34 1.32 13.19
C SER A 14 1.26 1.29 14.25
N LYS A 15 1.18 2.37 15.02
CA LYS A 15 0.07 2.60 15.92
C LYS A 15 -1.16 3.07 15.14
N PRO A 16 -2.39 2.72 15.56
CA PRO A 16 -3.61 3.15 14.87
C PRO A 16 -3.69 4.67 14.65
N GLU A 17 -3.24 5.47 15.62
CA GLU A 17 -3.31 6.94 15.57
C GLU A 17 -2.37 7.53 14.50
N GLU A 18 -1.29 6.82 14.15
CA GLU A 18 -0.42 7.21 13.05
C GLU A 18 -1.11 7.03 11.70
N LEU A 19 -1.92 5.97 11.56
CA LEU A 19 -2.67 5.68 10.35
C LEU A 19 -3.88 6.62 10.22
N GLU A 20 -4.58 6.93 11.30
CA GLU A 20 -5.72 7.85 11.31
C GLU A 20 -5.35 9.26 10.83
N ARG A 21 -4.14 9.74 11.16
CA ARG A 21 -3.61 11.02 10.68
C ARG A 21 -3.37 11.07 9.16
N LEU A 22 -3.38 9.93 8.48
CA LEU A 22 -3.18 9.84 7.04
C LEU A 22 -4.50 9.94 6.24
N ILE A 23 -5.66 9.91 6.92
CA ILE A 23 -6.90 9.43 6.29
C ILE A 23 -8.12 10.24 6.71
N ILE A 24 -8.06 11.53 6.41
CA ILE A 24 -9.11 12.49 6.77
C ILE A 24 -9.64 13.05 5.45
N PRO A 25 -10.27 12.25 4.57
CA PRO A 25 -11.64 11.72 4.73
C PRO A 25 -11.95 10.36 4.01
N HIS A 26 -10.97 9.47 3.80
CA HIS A 26 -11.15 8.31 2.90
C HIS A 26 -11.44 6.98 3.60
N ARG A 27 -12.00 6.01 2.86
CA ARG A 27 -12.19 4.66 3.38
C ARG A 27 -10.85 3.94 3.38
N TRP A 28 -10.46 3.42 4.54
CA TRP A 28 -9.24 2.64 4.66
C TRP A 28 -9.43 1.46 5.58
N GLN A 29 -8.56 0.48 5.40
CA GLN A 29 -8.49 -0.70 6.24
C GLN A 29 -7.04 -0.97 6.59
N ARG A 30 -6.82 -1.42 7.81
CA ARG A 30 -5.57 -2.03 8.22
C ARG A 30 -5.70 -3.55 8.10
N ALA A 31 -4.68 -4.19 7.55
CA ALA A 31 -4.47 -5.61 7.67
C ALA A 31 -3.07 -5.91 8.20
N TYR A 32 -2.92 -7.07 8.81
CA TYR A 32 -1.64 -7.60 9.27
C TYR A 32 -1.05 -8.52 8.21
N SER A 33 0.27 -8.67 8.18
CA SER A 33 0.95 -9.48 7.18
C SER A 33 0.59 -10.96 7.25
N ARG A 34 0.32 -11.48 8.45
CA ARG A 34 0.00 -12.88 8.67
C ARG A 34 -1.32 -13.25 8.00
N GLY A 35 -1.27 -14.13 6.99
CA GLY A 35 -2.45 -14.57 6.24
C GLY A 35 -2.98 -13.51 5.27
N ILE A 36 -2.17 -12.51 4.92
CA ILE A 36 -2.62 -11.42 4.06
C ILE A 36 -2.93 -11.89 2.63
N LEU A 37 -2.19 -12.88 2.13
CA LEU A 37 -2.38 -13.39 0.77
C LEU A 37 -3.76 -14.05 0.61
N GLU A 38 -4.15 -14.89 1.57
CA GLU A 38 -5.49 -15.47 1.66
C GLU A 38 -6.56 -14.37 1.82
N THR A 39 -6.29 -13.37 2.67
CA THR A 39 -7.21 -12.24 2.87
C THR A 39 -7.44 -11.45 1.58
N ILE A 40 -6.40 -11.16 0.81
CA ILE A 40 -6.50 -10.44 -0.48
C ILE A 40 -7.24 -11.30 -1.51
N GLU A 41 -6.96 -12.60 -1.55
CA GLU A 41 -7.59 -13.55 -2.48
C GLU A 41 -9.10 -13.67 -2.24
N HIS A 42 -9.54 -13.70 -0.99
CA HIS A 42 -10.98 -13.72 -0.66
C HIS A 42 -11.65 -12.35 -0.76
N ARG A 43 -10.88 -11.26 -0.68
CA ARG A 43 -11.43 -9.88 -0.74
C ARG A 43 -11.42 -9.27 -2.14
N VAL A 44 -10.90 -9.97 -3.15
CA VAL A 44 -10.79 -9.61 -4.57
C VAL A 44 -11.07 -8.13 -4.86
N GLY A 45 -9.99 -7.33 -4.91
CA GLY A 45 -10.00 -6.03 -5.59
C GLY A 45 -10.98 -4.97 -5.05
N ARG A 46 -11.45 -5.10 -3.81
CA ARG A 46 -12.27 -4.04 -3.19
C ARG A 46 -11.50 -2.77 -2.90
N ASP A 47 -10.20 -2.88 -2.65
CA ASP A 47 -9.34 -1.74 -2.37
C ASP A 47 -8.71 -1.21 -3.66
N ASP A 48 -8.83 0.10 -3.87
CA ASP A 48 -8.31 0.76 -5.06
C ASP A 48 -6.77 0.75 -5.07
N LEU A 49 -6.14 0.87 -3.89
CA LEU A 49 -4.70 0.75 -3.71
C LEU A 49 -4.35 -0.08 -2.47
N VAL A 50 -3.26 -0.82 -2.58
CA VAL A 50 -2.63 -1.57 -1.49
C VAL A 50 -1.28 -0.97 -1.16
N PHE A 51 -1.09 -0.60 0.10
CA PHE A 51 0.15 -0.12 0.66
C PHE A 51 0.74 -1.14 1.62
N LEU A 52 1.89 -1.71 1.28
CA LEU A 52 2.67 -2.53 2.21
C LEU A 52 3.71 -1.68 2.91
N ASP A 53 3.66 -1.63 4.24
CA ASP A 53 4.72 -1.02 5.04
C ASP A 53 6.08 -1.69 4.80
N LEU A 54 7.13 -0.88 4.67
CA LEU A 54 8.48 -1.36 4.34
C LEU A 54 9.01 -2.36 5.36
N GLU A 55 8.84 -2.07 6.65
CA GLU A 55 9.33 -2.93 7.73
C GLU A 55 8.49 -4.21 7.81
N THR A 56 7.17 -4.07 7.67
CA THR A 56 6.25 -5.21 7.57
C THR A 56 6.67 -6.14 6.43
N GLY A 57 6.85 -5.61 5.21
CA GLY A 57 7.28 -6.35 4.02
C GLY A 57 8.65 -7.03 4.16
N ASP A 58 9.57 -6.42 4.92
CA ASP A 58 10.89 -7.01 5.20
C ASP A 58 10.80 -8.22 6.15
N ASN A 59 9.78 -8.27 7.01
CA ASN A 59 9.58 -9.30 8.03
C ASN A 59 8.46 -10.30 7.68
N MET A 60 7.80 -10.15 6.51
CA MET A 60 6.80 -11.10 6.03
C MET A 60 7.44 -12.48 5.81
N LYS A 61 6.70 -13.53 6.19
CA LYS A 61 7.07 -14.91 5.87
C LYS A 61 6.84 -15.22 4.39
N ASP A 62 5.73 -14.72 3.86
CA ASP A 62 5.37 -14.86 2.46
C ASP A 62 6.14 -13.87 1.58
N ASP A 63 6.32 -14.16 0.29
CA ASP A 63 6.98 -13.23 -0.63
C ASP A 63 6.05 -12.04 -0.94
N PRO A 64 6.41 -10.79 -0.59
CA PRO A 64 5.57 -9.62 -0.90
C PRO A 64 5.25 -9.44 -2.38
N LYS A 65 6.04 -10.04 -3.30
CA LYS A 65 5.72 -10.03 -4.74
C LYS A 65 4.38 -10.70 -5.05
N GLU A 66 3.97 -11.67 -4.24
CA GLU A 66 2.69 -12.35 -4.38
C GLU A 66 1.48 -11.44 -4.21
N ILE A 67 1.64 -10.31 -3.51
CA ILE A 67 0.60 -9.27 -3.41
C ILE A 67 0.38 -8.66 -4.80
N SER A 68 1.46 -8.29 -5.51
CA SER A 68 1.36 -7.71 -6.87
C SER A 68 0.64 -8.63 -7.86
N SER A 69 0.81 -9.94 -7.73
CA SER A 69 0.13 -10.93 -8.56
C SER A 69 -1.38 -11.00 -8.30
N ARG A 70 -1.84 -10.61 -7.10
CA ARG A 70 -3.26 -10.66 -6.70
C ARG A 70 -3.99 -9.33 -6.90
N VAL A 71 -3.32 -8.19 -6.77
CA VAL A 71 -3.96 -6.85 -6.87
C VAL A 71 -3.53 -6.02 -8.08
N SER A 72 -2.68 -6.57 -8.96
CA SER A 72 -1.97 -5.84 -10.01
C SER A 72 -0.80 -4.98 -9.49
N LYS A 73 0.21 -4.81 -10.33
CA LYS A 73 1.41 -4.03 -10.01
C LYS A 73 1.07 -2.56 -9.80
N GLU A 74 0.20 -2.01 -10.64
CA GLU A 74 -0.18 -0.61 -10.72
C GLU A 74 -0.87 -0.12 -9.44
N ARG A 75 -1.55 -1.03 -8.74
CA ARG A 75 -2.29 -0.77 -7.49
C ARG A 75 -1.49 -1.11 -6.23
N PHE A 76 -0.31 -1.72 -6.37
CA PHE A 76 0.52 -2.11 -5.24
C PHE A 76 1.69 -1.14 -5.01
N TYR A 77 1.80 -0.60 -3.80
CA TYR A 77 2.83 0.36 -3.41
C TYR A 77 3.49 -0.03 -2.08
N VAL A 78 4.75 0.36 -1.95
CA VAL A 78 5.45 0.32 -0.66
C VAL A 78 5.22 1.63 0.10
N SER A 79 4.83 1.57 1.37
CA SER A 79 4.78 2.75 2.23
C SER A 79 6.01 2.80 3.13
N VAL A 80 6.56 4.00 3.35
CA VAL A 80 7.75 4.22 4.18
C VAL A 80 7.49 5.34 5.19
N LYS A 81 7.82 5.09 6.46
CA LYS A 81 7.64 6.06 7.57
C LYS A 81 8.76 7.09 7.59
N ASP A 82 10.02 6.64 7.49
CA ASP A 82 11.19 7.50 7.54
C ASP A 82 11.67 7.90 6.12
N PRO A 83 11.75 9.21 5.79
CA PRO A 83 12.35 9.69 4.54
C PRO A 83 13.77 9.17 4.26
N ALA A 84 14.56 8.84 5.28
CA ALA A 84 15.90 8.27 5.11
C ALA A 84 15.86 6.90 4.39
N ASP A 85 14.78 6.15 4.54
CA ASP A 85 14.61 4.82 3.97
C ASP A 85 14.12 4.82 2.52
N ARG A 86 13.91 5.97 1.88
CA ARG A 86 13.40 6.08 0.50
C ARG A 86 14.22 5.27 -0.52
N LYS A 87 15.54 5.24 -0.38
CA LYS A 87 16.41 4.43 -1.24
C LYS A 87 16.19 2.93 -1.03
N LYS A 88 15.97 2.51 0.22
CA LYS A 88 15.62 1.12 0.56
C LYS A 88 14.24 0.77 0.01
N ALA A 89 13.25 1.62 0.22
CA ALA A 89 11.88 1.47 -0.30
C ALA A 89 11.86 1.33 -1.84
N GLY A 90 12.62 2.16 -2.56
CA GLY A 90 12.72 2.05 -4.03
C GLY A 90 13.31 0.73 -4.51
N ARG A 91 14.30 0.17 -3.79
CA ARG A 91 14.84 -1.17 -4.10
C ARG A 91 13.82 -2.27 -3.80
N ARG A 92 13.08 -2.14 -2.70
CA ARG A 92 12.02 -3.09 -2.32
C ARG A 92 10.85 -3.05 -3.28
N ALA A 93 10.40 -1.88 -3.71
CA ALA A 93 9.35 -1.75 -4.72
C ALA A 93 9.70 -2.51 -6.01
N LYS A 94 10.94 -2.39 -6.50
CA LYS A 94 11.42 -3.18 -7.64
C LYS A 94 11.44 -4.69 -7.35
N LYS A 95 11.98 -5.10 -6.20
CA LYS A 95 12.09 -6.51 -5.80
C LYS A 95 10.70 -7.17 -5.67
N TRP A 96 9.77 -6.47 -5.06
CA TRP A 96 8.42 -6.94 -4.77
C TRP A 96 7.43 -6.63 -5.90
N ASN A 97 7.91 -6.14 -7.06
CA ASN A 97 7.08 -5.81 -8.21
C ASN A 97 5.90 -4.87 -7.87
N ALA A 98 6.15 -3.88 -7.01
CA ALA A 98 5.24 -2.77 -6.75
C ALA A 98 5.40 -1.67 -7.81
N SER A 99 4.36 -0.88 -8.03
CA SER A 99 4.41 0.31 -8.91
C SER A 99 5.44 1.35 -8.41
N GLY A 100 5.57 1.48 -7.10
CA GLY A 100 6.56 2.36 -6.50
C GLY A 100 6.48 2.40 -4.98
N TYR A 101 6.92 3.52 -4.41
CA TYR A 101 6.77 3.77 -2.97
C TYR A 101 6.17 5.15 -2.69
N ARG A 102 5.62 5.33 -1.48
CA ARG A 102 5.14 6.61 -0.94
C ARG A 102 5.68 6.80 0.47
N THR A 103 6.19 7.99 0.76
CA THR A 103 6.58 8.36 2.13
C THR A 103 5.32 8.79 2.87
N ARG A 104 5.16 8.39 4.13
CA ARG A 104 4.07 8.85 4.99
C ARG A 104 4.40 10.27 5.50
N PRO A 105 3.42 11.18 5.64
CA PRO A 105 2.01 10.96 5.37
C PRO A 105 1.70 10.87 3.87
N ILE A 106 0.75 9.99 3.50
CA ILE A 106 0.29 9.83 2.12
C ILE A 106 -0.92 10.74 1.94
N GLU A 107 -0.79 11.80 1.14
CA GLU A 107 -1.86 12.78 0.99
C GLU A 107 -2.87 12.36 -0.08
N HIS A 108 -4.11 12.85 0.05
CA HIS A 108 -5.19 12.60 -0.91
C HIS A 108 -4.78 12.87 -2.36
N LYS A 109 -4.13 14.01 -2.61
CA LYS A 109 -3.68 14.42 -3.95
C LYS A 109 -2.72 13.40 -4.58
N ASP A 110 -1.92 12.72 -3.77
CA ASP A 110 -0.97 11.72 -4.25
C ASP A 110 -1.68 10.45 -4.68
N VAL A 111 -2.74 10.06 -3.95
CA VAL A 111 -3.58 8.91 -4.26
C VAL A 111 -4.43 9.18 -5.51
N VAL A 112 -5.09 10.34 -5.60
CA VAL A 112 -5.89 10.72 -6.77
C VAL A 112 -5.05 10.68 -8.04
N LYS A 113 -3.85 11.25 -8.00
CA LYS A 113 -2.93 11.23 -9.14
C LYS A 113 -2.56 9.81 -9.57
N ILE A 114 -2.37 8.89 -8.62
CA ILE A 114 -2.14 7.48 -8.95
C ILE A 114 -3.35 6.89 -9.66
N LEU A 115 -4.55 7.07 -9.11
CA LEU A 115 -5.78 6.47 -9.63
C LEU A 115 -6.17 7.04 -10.99
N GLU A 116 -5.98 8.34 -11.22
CA GLU A 116 -6.18 8.98 -12.52
C GLU A 116 -5.26 8.40 -13.60
N ASN A 117 -3.99 8.15 -13.26
CA ASN A 117 -3.06 7.50 -14.19
C ASN A 117 -3.49 6.07 -14.53
N ILE A 118 -3.94 5.30 -13.53
CA ILE A 118 -4.44 3.92 -13.75
C ILE A 118 -5.70 3.92 -14.63
N SER A 119 -6.57 4.92 -14.49
CA SER A 119 -7.84 5.00 -15.23
C SER A 119 -7.69 5.51 -16.66
N SER A 120 -6.51 6.04 -17.01
CA SER A 120 -6.21 6.61 -18.32
C SER A 120 -5.46 5.63 -19.25
N GLU A 121 -5.08 4.46 -18.73
CA GLU A 121 -4.46 3.34 -19.46
C GLU A 121 -5.51 2.31 -19.91
#